data_AF-A0A957SEM8-F1
#
_entry.id   AF-A0A957SEM8-F1
#
_cell.length_a   1.000
_cell.length_b   1.000
_cell.length_c   1.000
_cell.angle_alpha   90.00
_cell.angle_beta   90.00
_cell.angle_gamma   90.00
#
_symmetry.space_group_name_H-M   'P 1'
#
loop_
_entity.id
_entity.type
_entity.pdbx_description
1 polymer ?
#
loop_
_entity_poly.entity_id
_entity_poly.type
_entity_poly.pdbx_seq_one_letter_code
_entity_poly.pdbx_strand_id
1 'polypeptide(L)'
;MSNFFESVKKAIQIPALAHVYALDLDRQLKYAGKKPITFSAFGFSESPVELLDNLDESIFLRADALPQNAIYQAEMLVKEGKRSEALAHAFSHAQGLQIHALNLFYANYATERPELRLHYLNKYLSAHGLRIDLAPDEASPFFHRLRCNHTSNKVDGPLVTVIMPAHNAEGTIELAVDSLLNQTWQNLQIIVVDDASTDGTLQKAKDLAKRDPRVEVHSSSDNVGPYVCRNLGVLHTRGQWLTVHEADDWAFPDRIEQQFKALTAANALACTGCMLRMNEQGQITRPIASVSTAQDGYLRLYFASLMVQTAYFRNVLGAWDSVRVGGDAELI
;
A
#
# COMPACT_ATOMS: atom_id res chain seq x y z
N MET A 1 -16.55 25.58 -33.47
CA MET A 1 -17.44 26.12 -32.42
C MET A 1 -18.88 25.60 -32.50
N SER A 2 -19.46 25.29 -33.68
CA SER A 2 -20.80 24.69 -33.78
C SER A 2 -20.94 23.36 -33.00
N ASN A 3 -20.02 22.41 -33.21
CA ASN A 3 -20.11 21.07 -32.62
C ASN A 3 -19.91 21.04 -31.09
N PHE A 4 -19.45 22.13 -30.47
CA PHE A 4 -19.23 22.21 -29.02
C PHE A 4 -20.55 22.23 -28.23
N PHE A 5 -21.51 23.05 -28.68
CA PHE A 5 -22.81 23.17 -28.02
C PHE A 5 -23.73 21.96 -28.25
N GLU A 6 -23.48 21.18 -29.30
CA GLU A 6 -24.28 19.99 -29.62
C GLU A 6 -23.93 18.81 -28.70
N SER A 7 -22.63 18.62 -28.39
CA SER A 7 -22.18 17.63 -27.40
C SER A 7 -22.67 17.96 -25.98
N VAL A 8 -22.62 19.24 -25.57
CA VAL A 8 -23.10 19.68 -24.24
C VAL A 8 -24.61 19.45 -24.09
N LYS A 9 -25.42 19.65 -25.14
CA LYS A 9 -26.86 19.37 -25.10
C LYS A 9 -27.19 17.89 -24.94
N LYS A 10 -26.39 16.97 -25.51
CA LYS A 10 -26.57 15.53 -25.33
C LYS A 10 -26.18 15.06 -23.92
N ALA A 11 -25.12 15.64 -23.34
CA ALA A 11 -24.65 15.29 -21.98
C ALA A 11 -25.68 15.58 -20.87
N ILE A 12 -26.59 16.54 -21.06
CA ILE A 12 -27.61 16.93 -20.05
C ILE A 12 -28.78 15.93 -19.99
N GLN A 13 -29.03 15.14 -21.05
CA GLN A 13 -30.20 14.25 -21.12
C GLN A 13 -29.96 12.82 -20.61
N ILE A 14 -28.69 12.42 -20.39
CA ILE A 14 -28.33 11.09 -19.90
C ILE A 14 -27.27 11.26 -18.79
N PRO A 15 -27.67 11.39 -17.51
CA PRO A 15 -26.75 11.48 -16.36
C PRO A 15 -25.84 10.25 -16.19
N ALA A 16 -26.13 9.19 -16.95
CA ALA A 16 -25.42 7.93 -16.97
C ALA A 16 -24.17 7.89 -17.88
N LEU A 17 -23.89 8.92 -18.68
CA LEU A 17 -22.79 8.89 -19.68
C LEU A 17 -21.99 10.19 -19.83
N ALA A 18 -22.21 11.19 -18.98
CA ALA A 18 -21.42 12.42 -19.08
C ALA A 18 -19.90 12.17 -18.96
N HIS A 19 -19.42 11.11 -18.27
CA HIS A 19 -17.97 10.76 -18.05
C HIS A 19 -17.29 10.20 -19.29
N VAL A 20 -17.96 10.33 -20.45
CA VAL A 20 -17.41 10.15 -21.80
C VAL A 20 -17.22 11.49 -22.57
N TYR A 21 -17.66 12.68 -22.07
CA TYR A 21 -17.35 14.00 -22.70
C TYR A 21 -16.12 14.84 -22.23
N ALA A 22 -15.95 15.26 -20.96
CA ALA A 22 -14.71 15.89 -20.41
C ALA A 22 -13.33 15.38 -20.84
N LEU A 23 -12.88 14.11 -20.71
CA LEU A 23 -11.52 13.74 -21.17
C LEU A 23 -11.40 13.74 -22.69
N ASP A 24 -12.50 13.67 -23.44
CA ASP A 24 -12.45 14.05 -24.87
C ASP A 24 -12.22 15.57 -24.98
N LEU A 25 -12.89 16.38 -24.15
CA LEU A 25 -12.64 17.82 -23.98
C LEU A 25 -11.20 18.13 -23.48
N ASP A 26 -10.63 17.33 -22.58
CA ASP A 26 -9.36 17.53 -21.87
C ASP A 26 -8.19 17.08 -22.75
N ARG A 27 -8.38 16.00 -23.53
CA ARG A 27 -7.51 15.65 -24.67
C ARG A 27 -7.45 16.78 -25.70
N GLN A 28 -8.58 17.42 -26.02
CA GLN A 28 -8.60 18.55 -26.97
C GLN A 28 -7.96 19.83 -26.39
N LEU A 29 -7.98 20.03 -25.07
CA LEU A 29 -7.35 21.19 -24.42
C LEU A 29 -5.83 21.03 -24.24
N LYS A 30 -5.32 19.80 -24.05
CA LYS A 30 -3.87 19.51 -23.96
C LYS A 30 -3.08 19.93 -25.19
N TYR A 31 -3.66 19.81 -26.39
CA TYR A 31 -3.03 20.26 -27.64
C TYR A 31 -3.08 21.78 -27.88
N ALA A 32 -3.80 22.55 -27.05
CA ALA A 32 -4.04 23.99 -27.23
C ALA A 32 -3.31 24.88 -26.21
N GLY A 33 -2.43 24.32 -25.37
CA GLY A 33 -1.58 25.09 -24.44
C GLY A 33 -2.34 25.81 -23.31
N LYS A 34 -3.49 25.28 -22.87
CA LYS A 34 -4.27 25.83 -21.74
C LYS A 34 -4.20 24.93 -20.51
N LYS A 35 -4.48 25.51 -19.33
CA LYS A 35 -4.39 24.81 -18.03
C LYS A 35 -5.41 23.65 -17.92
N PRO A 36 -5.14 22.63 -17.07
CA PRO A 36 -5.96 21.42 -16.97
C PRO A 36 -7.38 21.68 -16.46
N ILE A 37 -8.34 20.85 -16.85
CA ILE A 37 -9.68 20.82 -16.26
C ILE A 37 -9.76 19.73 -15.18
N THR A 38 -10.34 20.06 -14.03
CA THR A 38 -10.67 19.08 -12.99
C THR A 38 -11.91 18.27 -13.38
N PHE A 39 -11.89 16.96 -13.09
CA PHE A 39 -12.95 16.00 -13.43
C PHE A 39 -14.33 16.42 -12.90
N SER A 40 -15.13 17.06 -13.76
CA SER A 40 -16.55 17.37 -13.50
C SER A 40 -17.41 17.61 -14.75
N ALA A 41 -16.82 17.86 -15.93
CA ALA A 41 -17.56 17.80 -17.20
C ALA A 41 -17.84 16.34 -17.65
N PHE A 42 -17.64 15.40 -16.72
CA PHE A 42 -17.54 13.96 -16.90
C PHE A 42 -18.36 13.31 -15.76
N GLY A 43 -19.61 12.89 -15.98
CA GLY A 43 -20.32 11.91 -15.12
C GLY A 43 -20.99 10.74 -15.88
N PHE A 44 -20.31 9.60 -16.14
CA PHE A 44 -21.03 8.34 -16.35
C PHE A 44 -21.78 8.18 -15.03
N SER A 45 -22.91 7.47 -15.06
CA SER A 45 -23.29 6.75 -13.86
C SER A 45 -22.13 5.81 -13.60
N GLU A 46 -21.60 5.87 -12.39
CA GLU A 46 -21.15 4.67 -11.73
C GLU A 46 -22.14 3.56 -12.11
N SER A 47 -21.69 2.61 -12.95
CA SER A 47 -22.30 1.29 -12.88
C SER A 47 -22.19 0.93 -11.41
N PRO A 48 -23.26 0.47 -10.73
CA PRO A 48 -23.10 -0.02 -9.38
C PRO A 48 -22.11 -1.17 -9.46
N VAL A 49 -20.87 -0.89 -9.08
CA VAL A 49 -19.96 -1.90 -8.60
C VAL A 49 -20.67 -2.40 -7.36
N GLU A 50 -21.30 -3.57 -7.45
CA GLU A 50 -21.66 -4.33 -6.26
C GLU A 50 -20.36 -4.49 -5.49
N LEU A 51 -20.28 -3.73 -4.40
CA LEU A 51 -19.03 -3.23 -3.85
C LEU A 51 -18.44 -4.34 -2.99
N LEU A 52 -17.79 -5.30 -3.67
CA LEU A 52 -17.08 -6.41 -3.05
C LEU A 52 -17.90 -7.06 -1.93
N ASP A 53 -18.92 -7.86 -2.26
CA ASP A 53 -19.81 -8.55 -1.29
C ASP A 53 -19.08 -9.45 -0.25
N ASN A 54 -17.74 -9.60 -0.38
CA ASN A 54 -16.86 -10.33 0.53
C ASN A 54 -15.74 -9.46 1.14
N LEU A 55 -15.79 -8.12 1.02
CA LEU A 55 -15.07 -7.27 1.97
C LEU A 55 -15.79 -7.38 3.30
N ASP A 56 -15.08 -7.87 4.32
CA ASP A 56 -15.57 -7.82 5.69
C ASP A 56 -15.60 -6.36 6.17
N GLU A 57 -16.73 -5.68 5.96
CA GLU A 57 -16.92 -4.31 6.45
C GLU A 57 -16.77 -4.22 7.98
N SER A 58 -16.88 -5.33 8.72
CA SER A 58 -16.74 -5.34 10.17
C SER A 58 -15.32 -5.02 10.66
N ILE A 59 -14.30 -5.10 9.80
CA ILE A 59 -12.94 -4.68 10.16
C ILE A 59 -12.61 -3.22 9.84
N PHE A 60 -13.41 -2.52 9.00
CA PHE A 60 -13.13 -1.14 8.57
C PHE A 60 -14.09 -0.10 9.17
N LEU A 61 -13.57 1.10 9.40
CA LEU A 61 -14.34 2.29 9.75
C LEU A 61 -14.80 2.99 8.48
N ARG A 62 -16.07 3.41 8.48
CA ARG A 62 -16.51 4.50 7.62
C ARG A 62 -15.83 5.81 8.05
N ALA A 63 -15.53 6.69 7.11
CA ALA A 63 -14.75 7.91 7.35
C ALA A 63 -15.35 8.84 8.42
N ASP A 64 -16.68 8.83 8.55
CA ASP A 64 -17.49 9.58 9.52
C ASP A 64 -17.49 8.98 10.94
N ALA A 65 -17.04 7.72 11.09
CA ALA A 65 -16.91 7.01 12.37
C ALA A 65 -15.51 7.13 13.01
N LEU A 66 -14.51 7.65 12.28
CA LEU A 66 -13.16 7.86 12.79
C LEU A 66 -13.07 8.91 13.92
N PRO A 67 -13.80 10.06 13.88
CA PRO A 67 -13.77 11.05 14.97
C PRO A 67 -14.26 10.54 16.33
N GLN A 68 -15.02 9.44 16.38
CA GLN A 68 -15.56 8.80 17.59
C GLN A 68 -14.66 7.67 18.12
N ASN A 69 -13.58 7.31 17.40
CA ASN A 69 -12.60 6.33 17.85
C ASN A 69 -11.76 6.90 19.00
N ALA A 70 -11.68 6.19 20.13
CA ALA A 70 -11.01 6.70 21.33
C ALA A 70 -9.49 6.85 21.16
N ILE A 71 -8.86 5.98 20.37
CA ILE A 71 -7.44 6.08 20.06
C ILE A 71 -7.19 7.33 19.17
N TYR A 72 -8.10 7.65 18.24
CA TYR A 72 -8.06 8.89 17.46
C TYR A 72 -8.23 10.14 18.32
N GLN A 73 -9.24 10.16 19.20
CA GLN A 73 -9.49 11.28 20.11
C GLN A 73 -8.30 11.54 21.04
N ALA A 74 -7.70 10.48 21.61
CA ALA A 74 -6.48 10.57 22.39
C ALA A 74 -5.34 11.23 21.60
N GLU A 75 -5.13 10.90 20.33
CA GLU A 75 -4.06 11.51 19.54
C GLU A 75 -4.35 12.94 19.06
N MET A 76 -5.60 13.38 19.01
CA MET A 76 -5.89 14.80 18.86
C MET A 76 -5.49 15.57 20.13
N LEU A 77 -5.75 15.02 21.31
CA LEU A 77 -5.23 15.58 22.58
C LEU A 77 -3.69 15.63 22.61
N VAL A 78 -2.98 14.67 22.00
CA VAL A 78 -1.51 14.75 21.85
C VAL A 78 -1.08 15.92 20.98
N LYS A 79 -1.76 16.17 19.85
CA LYS A 79 -1.47 17.32 18.97
C LYS A 79 -1.74 18.66 19.65
N GLU A 80 -2.66 18.71 20.61
CA GLU A 80 -2.92 19.86 21.48
C GLU A 80 -1.91 19.98 22.66
N GLY A 81 -0.95 19.07 22.78
CA GLY A 81 0.03 19.03 23.88
C GLY A 81 -0.48 18.40 25.18
N LYS A 82 -1.73 17.94 25.23
CA LYS A 82 -2.42 17.38 26.40
C LYS A 82 -2.09 15.91 26.64
N ARG A 83 -0.79 15.61 26.77
CA ARG A 83 -0.26 14.22 26.85
C ARG A 83 -0.90 13.36 27.95
N SER A 84 -1.14 13.91 29.13
CA SER A 84 -1.74 13.16 30.25
C SER A 84 -3.22 12.86 30.03
N GLU A 85 -3.97 13.82 29.47
CA GLU A 85 -5.38 13.63 29.10
C GLU A 85 -5.52 12.60 27.98
N ALA A 86 -4.63 12.64 26.97
CA ALA A 86 -4.57 11.65 25.89
C ALA A 86 -4.41 10.22 26.43
N LEU A 87 -3.48 9.99 27.35
CA LEU A 87 -3.24 8.68 27.98
C LEU A 87 -4.46 8.20 28.78
N ALA A 88 -5.05 9.09 29.60
CA ALA A 88 -6.23 8.77 30.39
C ALA A 88 -7.46 8.50 29.52
N HIS A 89 -7.65 9.29 28.45
CA HIS A 89 -8.73 9.14 27.50
C HIS A 89 -8.63 7.79 26.77
N ALA A 90 -7.48 7.47 26.18
CA ALA A 90 -7.28 6.22 25.47
C ALA A 90 -7.56 5.02 26.39
N PHE A 91 -6.97 5.00 27.58
CA PHE A 91 -7.13 3.92 28.55
C PHE A 91 -8.60 3.72 28.99
N SER A 92 -9.37 4.80 29.13
CA SER A 92 -10.75 4.75 29.65
C SER A 92 -11.80 4.44 28.58
N HIS A 93 -11.52 4.71 27.30
CA HIS A 93 -12.54 4.67 26.23
C HIS A 93 -12.20 3.70 25.07
N ALA A 94 -10.99 3.13 25.02
CA ALA A 94 -10.65 2.12 24.01
C ALA A 94 -11.47 0.83 24.23
N GLN A 95 -12.17 0.38 23.18
CA GLN A 95 -13.05 -0.79 23.23
C GLN A 95 -12.89 -1.67 21.97
N GLY A 96 -13.21 -2.96 22.09
CA GLY A 96 -13.07 -3.92 21.00
C GLY A 96 -11.63 -3.98 20.47
N LEU A 97 -11.47 -3.92 19.15
CA LEU A 97 -10.15 -3.97 18.48
C LEU A 97 -9.20 -2.83 18.93
N GLN A 98 -9.72 -1.70 19.41
CA GLN A 98 -8.91 -0.59 19.92
C GLN A 98 -8.07 -0.97 21.15
N ILE A 99 -8.45 -2.01 21.90
CA ILE A 99 -7.71 -2.51 23.07
C ILE A 99 -6.31 -3.01 22.66
N HIS A 100 -6.17 -3.56 21.45
CA HIS A 100 -4.87 -3.93 20.90
C HIS A 100 -4.09 -2.68 20.44
N ALA A 101 -4.76 -1.77 19.73
CA ALA A 101 -4.19 -0.50 19.25
C ALA A 101 -3.64 0.42 20.36
N LEU A 102 -4.13 0.33 21.61
CA LEU A 102 -3.51 0.99 22.77
C LEU A 102 -2.00 0.75 22.85
N ASN A 103 -1.53 -0.45 22.46
CA ASN A 103 -0.11 -0.74 22.49
C ASN A 103 0.65 0.01 21.39
N LEU A 104 0.08 0.26 20.21
CA LEU A 104 0.70 1.14 19.20
C LEU A 104 0.77 2.60 19.66
N PHE A 105 -0.28 3.07 20.34
CA PHE A 105 -0.30 4.39 20.99
C PHE A 105 0.79 4.52 22.08
N TYR A 106 0.96 3.50 22.93
CA TYR A 106 2.05 3.46 23.91
C TYR A 106 3.44 3.30 23.27
N ALA A 107 3.57 2.53 22.18
CA ALA A 107 4.79 2.42 21.41
C ALA A 107 5.22 3.81 20.87
N ASN A 108 4.26 4.61 20.37
CA ASN A 108 4.53 5.97 19.91
C ASN A 108 5.13 6.88 20.98
N TYR A 109 4.76 6.72 22.27
CA TYR A 109 5.37 7.46 23.37
C TYR A 109 6.75 6.99 23.82
N ALA A 110 7.18 5.79 23.42
CA ALA A 110 8.52 5.28 23.67
C ALA A 110 9.50 5.78 22.58
N THR A 111 9.59 7.09 22.36
CA THR A 111 10.49 7.72 21.37
C THR A 111 11.96 7.51 21.73
N GLU A 112 12.31 7.67 23.00
CA GLU A 112 13.69 7.60 23.52
C GLU A 112 14.09 6.19 23.99
N ARG A 113 13.23 5.18 23.78
CA ARG A 113 13.36 3.82 24.31
C ARG A 113 12.97 2.77 23.27
N PRO A 114 13.86 2.44 22.31
CA PRO A 114 13.55 1.51 21.23
C PRO A 114 13.16 0.11 21.73
N GLU A 115 13.69 -0.34 22.86
CA GLU A 115 13.33 -1.59 23.53
C GLU A 115 11.90 -1.58 24.05
N LEU A 116 11.44 -0.45 24.60
CA LEU A 116 10.07 -0.28 25.08
C LEU A 116 9.08 -0.09 23.92
N ARG A 117 9.50 0.59 22.84
CA ARG A 117 8.76 0.68 21.58
C ARG A 117 8.55 -0.71 20.97
N LEU A 118 9.61 -1.51 20.87
CA LEU A 118 9.57 -2.89 20.39
C LEU A 118 8.66 -3.77 21.26
N HIS A 119 8.73 -3.63 22.60
CA HIS A 119 7.84 -4.36 23.52
C HIS A 119 6.36 -4.08 23.21
N TYR A 120 5.97 -2.81 23.14
CA TYR A 120 4.58 -2.45 22.88
C TYR A 120 4.13 -2.81 21.45
N LEU A 121 4.99 -2.62 20.45
CA LEU A 121 4.71 -3.02 19.06
C LEU A 121 4.51 -4.54 18.96
N ASN A 122 5.36 -5.35 19.59
CA ASN A 122 5.18 -6.80 19.64
C ASN A 122 3.94 -7.22 20.43
N LYS A 123 3.55 -6.49 21.47
CA LYS A 123 2.30 -6.75 22.20
C LYS A 123 1.06 -6.51 21.32
N TYR A 124 1.09 -5.49 20.45
CA TYR A 124 0.09 -5.34 19.38
C TYR A 124 0.14 -6.51 18.40
N LEU A 125 1.31 -6.77 17.80
CA LEU A 125 1.48 -7.79 16.74
C LEU A 125 1.09 -9.20 17.20
N SER A 126 1.30 -9.53 18.48
CA SER A 126 0.93 -10.83 19.04
C SER A 126 -0.58 -11.14 18.96
N ALA A 127 -1.45 -10.11 18.92
CA ALA A 127 -2.89 -10.28 18.70
C ALA A 127 -3.22 -10.77 17.29
N HIS A 128 -2.29 -10.61 16.34
CA HIS A 128 -2.37 -11.09 14.96
C HIS A 128 -1.48 -12.32 14.71
N GLY A 129 -0.91 -12.92 15.77
CA GLY A 129 0.06 -14.02 15.65
C GLY A 129 1.44 -13.60 15.13
N LEU A 130 1.69 -12.30 15.00
CA LEU A 130 2.92 -11.74 14.43
C LEU A 130 3.91 -11.30 15.51
N ARG A 131 5.19 -11.23 15.13
CA ARG A 131 6.28 -10.70 15.97
C ARG A 131 7.42 -10.19 15.08
N ILE A 132 8.14 -9.18 15.57
CA ILE A 132 9.38 -8.67 14.98
C ILE A 132 10.49 -8.60 16.04
N ASP A 133 11.72 -8.52 15.56
CA ASP A 133 12.92 -8.23 16.34
C ASP A 133 13.67 -7.05 15.67
N LEU A 134 14.73 -6.55 16.31
CA LEU A 134 15.59 -5.50 15.75
C LEU A 134 17.00 -6.04 15.50
N ALA A 135 17.60 -5.62 14.39
CA ALA A 135 19.03 -5.76 14.16
C ALA A 135 19.83 -5.02 15.26
N PRO A 136 21.02 -5.52 15.64
CA PRO A 136 21.84 -4.96 16.72
C PRO A 136 22.52 -3.63 16.37
N ASP A 137 22.39 -3.15 15.13
CA ASP A 137 22.90 -1.85 14.72
C ASP A 137 22.07 -0.72 15.34
N GLU A 138 22.54 -0.15 16.45
CA GLU A 138 21.90 0.96 17.15
C GLU A 138 22.08 2.33 16.47
N ALA A 139 22.99 2.45 15.48
CA ALA A 139 23.17 3.69 14.74
C ALA A 139 22.11 3.88 13.64
N SER A 140 21.59 2.78 13.08
CA SER A 140 20.48 2.81 12.12
C SER A 140 19.14 3.21 12.76
N PRO A 141 18.26 3.95 12.05
CA PRO A 141 16.90 4.22 12.53
C PRO A 141 16.09 2.93 12.72
N PHE A 142 15.09 2.98 13.62
CA PHE A 142 14.28 1.84 14.04
C PHE A 142 13.74 1.00 12.87
N PHE A 143 13.26 1.66 11.80
CA PHE A 143 12.70 0.99 10.62
C PHE A 143 13.72 0.13 9.87
N HIS A 144 14.94 0.63 9.64
CA HIS A 144 15.99 -0.10 8.92
C HIS A 144 16.50 -1.32 9.69
N ARG A 145 16.24 -1.36 11.00
CA ARG A 145 16.56 -2.46 11.90
C ARG A 145 15.48 -3.55 11.94
N LEU A 146 14.30 -3.38 11.34
CA LEU A 146 13.21 -4.36 11.40
C LEU A 146 13.64 -5.73 10.85
N ARG A 147 13.50 -6.78 11.65
CA ARG A 147 13.76 -8.18 11.25
C ARG A 147 12.69 -9.09 11.86
N CYS A 148 12.61 -10.33 11.40
CA CYS A 148 11.87 -11.40 12.06
C CYS A 148 12.79 -12.63 12.12
N ASN A 149 13.29 -12.96 13.31
CA ASN A 149 14.27 -14.04 13.48
C ASN A 149 13.61 -15.39 13.79
N HIS A 150 12.28 -15.48 13.72
CA HIS A 150 11.52 -16.69 14.02
C HIS A 150 11.51 -17.60 12.79
N THR A 151 11.93 -18.86 12.95
CA THR A 151 11.91 -19.86 11.88
C THR A 151 10.47 -20.19 11.50
N SER A 152 10.00 -19.54 10.44
CA SER A 152 8.78 -19.92 9.74
C SER A 152 9.11 -20.99 8.70
N ASN A 153 8.28 -22.02 8.60
CA ASN A 153 8.51 -23.11 7.65
C ASN A 153 8.39 -22.58 6.22
N LYS A 154 9.26 -23.06 5.32
CA LYS A 154 9.16 -22.77 3.89
C LYS A 154 7.94 -23.47 3.32
N VAL A 155 7.23 -22.80 2.42
CA VAL A 155 6.01 -23.31 1.78
C VAL A 155 6.17 -23.27 0.26
N ASP A 156 5.77 -24.37 -0.37
CA ASP A 156 5.76 -24.55 -1.81
C ASP A 156 4.43 -24.09 -2.43
N GLY A 157 4.49 -23.66 -3.68
CA GLY A 157 3.32 -23.24 -4.44
C GLY A 157 3.68 -22.69 -5.82
N PRO A 158 2.70 -22.16 -6.58
CA PRO A 158 2.96 -21.53 -7.88
C PRO A 158 3.91 -20.33 -7.79
N LEU A 159 4.57 -20.01 -8.90
CA LEU A 159 5.45 -18.84 -8.99
C LEU A 159 4.63 -17.57 -8.78
N VAL A 160 5.02 -16.76 -7.80
CA VAL A 160 4.49 -15.42 -7.55
C VAL A 160 5.54 -14.41 -8.02
N THR A 161 5.14 -13.48 -8.88
CA THR A 161 5.98 -12.33 -9.24
C THR A 161 5.67 -11.16 -8.32
N VAL A 162 6.68 -10.60 -7.66
CA VAL A 162 6.59 -9.34 -6.92
C VAL A 162 7.18 -8.23 -7.79
N ILE A 163 6.39 -7.21 -8.12
CA ILE A 163 6.86 -6.03 -8.86
C ILE A 163 7.15 -4.92 -7.85
N MET A 164 8.35 -4.33 -7.93
CA MET A 164 8.83 -3.28 -7.04
C MET A 164 9.22 -2.05 -7.86
N PRO A 165 8.37 -1.01 -7.95
CA PRO A 165 8.81 0.29 -8.43
C PRO A 165 9.80 0.90 -7.43
N ALA A 166 10.87 1.52 -7.93
CA ALA A 166 11.89 2.15 -7.09
C ALA A 166 12.33 3.50 -7.67
N HIS A 167 12.27 4.56 -6.87
CA HIS A 167 12.85 5.86 -7.22
C HIS A 167 13.50 6.48 -5.98
N ASN A 168 14.80 6.76 -6.04
CA ASN A 168 15.56 7.34 -4.93
C ASN A 168 15.33 6.62 -3.58
N ALA A 169 15.40 5.29 -3.62
CA ALA A 169 15.19 4.37 -2.50
C ALA A 169 16.51 3.81 -1.93
N GLU A 170 17.64 4.52 -2.08
CA GLU A 170 18.96 3.98 -1.70
C GLU A 170 19.02 3.55 -0.22
N GLY A 171 18.32 4.24 0.68
CA GLY A 171 18.28 3.94 2.11
C GLY A 171 17.43 2.71 2.48
N THR A 172 16.48 2.29 1.63
CA THR A 172 15.44 1.31 1.99
C THR A 172 15.42 0.06 1.12
N ILE A 173 15.89 0.13 -0.12
CA ILE A 173 15.71 -0.95 -1.11
C ILE A 173 16.28 -2.30 -0.68
N GLU A 174 17.42 -2.32 0.04
CA GLU A 174 17.98 -3.56 0.59
C GLU A 174 17.08 -4.18 1.67
N LEU A 175 16.49 -3.36 2.56
CA LEU A 175 15.54 -3.82 3.56
C LEU A 175 14.27 -4.40 2.91
N ALA A 176 13.73 -3.70 1.91
CA ALA A 176 12.52 -4.11 1.20
C ALA A 176 12.73 -5.44 0.47
N VAL A 177 13.80 -5.55 -0.34
CA VAL A 177 14.14 -6.78 -1.06
C VAL A 177 14.47 -7.93 -0.10
N ASP A 178 15.24 -7.70 0.96
CA ASP A 178 15.53 -8.77 1.93
C ASP A 178 14.27 -9.25 2.67
N SER A 179 13.26 -8.38 2.90
CA SER A 179 11.97 -8.81 3.46
C SER A 179 11.18 -9.73 2.52
N LEU A 180 11.36 -9.58 1.20
CA LEU A 180 10.81 -10.49 0.18
C LEU A 180 11.63 -11.78 0.04
N LEU A 181 12.96 -11.70 0.10
CA LEU A 181 13.83 -12.88 -0.01
C LEU A 181 13.68 -13.83 1.19
N ASN A 182 13.30 -13.29 2.36
CA ASN A 182 13.03 -14.01 3.60
C ASN A 182 11.55 -14.42 3.79
N GLN A 183 10.70 -14.34 2.75
CA GLN A 183 9.34 -14.88 2.82
C GLN A 183 9.34 -16.40 3.08
N THR A 184 8.25 -16.95 3.63
CA THR A 184 8.01 -18.40 3.71
C THR A 184 7.81 -19.00 2.32
N TRP A 185 7.11 -18.26 1.44
CA TRP A 185 6.94 -18.60 0.04
C TRP A 185 8.26 -18.48 -0.73
N GLN A 186 8.82 -19.60 -1.18
CA GLN A 186 10.14 -19.59 -1.84
C GLN A 186 10.08 -19.32 -3.34
N ASN A 187 8.98 -19.72 -4.00
CA ASN A 187 8.83 -19.68 -5.44
C ASN A 187 8.46 -18.25 -5.90
N LEU A 188 9.47 -17.37 -5.88
CA LEU A 188 9.35 -15.94 -6.17
C LEU A 188 10.19 -15.51 -7.37
N GLN A 189 9.64 -14.57 -8.13
CA GLN A 189 10.38 -13.67 -9.02
C GLN A 189 10.20 -12.26 -8.47
N ILE A 190 11.27 -11.52 -8.22
CA ILE A 190 11.21 -10.14 -7.71
C ILE A 190 11.73 -9.23 -8.82
N ILE A 191 10.87 -8.38 -9.37
CA ILE A 191 11.20 -7.48 -10.47
C ILE A 191 11.30 -6.06 -9.91
N VAL A 192 12.54 -5.59 -9.72
CA VAL A 192 12.80 -4.18 -9.40
C VAL A 192 12.78 -3.37 -10.69
N VAL A 193 12.00 -2.30 -10.72
CA VAL A 193 11.93 -1.34 -11.83
C VAL A 193 12.37 0.02 -11.33
N ASP A 194 13.62 0.38 -11.61
CA ASP A 194 14.19 1.68 -11.28
C ASP A 194 13.63 2.78 -12.19
N ASP A 195 13.06 3.81 -11.59
CA ASP A 195 12.37 4.91 -12.27
C ASP A 195 13.31 6.11 -12.48
N ALA A 196 14.45 5.85 -13.14
CA ALA A 196 15.54 6.81 -13.34
C ALA A 196 16.01 7.46 -12.03
N SER A 197 16.43 6.65 -11.06
CA SER A 197 16.96 7.14 -9.79
C SER A 197 18.23 7.98 -9.97
N THR A 198 18.40 8.96 -9.09
CA THR A 198 19.53 9.91 -9.06
C THR A 198 20.56 9.61 -7.95
N ASP A 199 20.28 8.62 -7.11
CA ASP A 199 21.10 8.14 -6.00
C ASP A 199 21.65 6.71 -6.29
N GLY A 200 22.13 6.01 -5.26
CA GLY A 200 22.65 4.65 -5.38
C GLY A 200 21.61 3.54 -5.62
N THR A 201 20.31 3.83 -5.74
CA THR A 201 19.23 2.83 -5.84
C THR A 201 19.48 1.77 -6.92
N LEU A 202 19.71 2.20 -8.17
CA LEU A 202 19.93 1.29 -9.30
C LEU A 202 21.17 0.41 -9.11
N GLN A 203 22.22 0.93 -8.45
CA GLN A 203 23.42 0.16 -8.19
C GLN A 203 23.17 -0.90 -7.10
N LYS A 204 22.51 -0.53 -6.00
CA LYS A 204 22.11 -1.48 -4.96
C LYS A 204 21.18 -2.56 -5.50
N ALA A 205 20.19 -2.21 -6.32
CA ALA A 205 19.32 -3.17 -7.00
C ALA A 205 20.13 -4.19 -7.84
N LYS A 206 21.10 -3.72 -8.63
CA LYS A 206 21.98 -4.59 -9.43
C LYS A 206 22.87 -5.50 -8.58
N ASP A 207 23.29 -5.04 -7.40
CA ASP A 207 24.09 -5.86 -6.49
C ASP A 207 23.23 -6.90 -5.75
N LEU A 208 21.97 -6.58 -5.44
CA LEU A 208 20.97 -7.54 -4.94
C LEU A 208 20.68 -8.64 -5.98
N ALA A 209 20.57 -8.30 -7.27
CA ALA A 209 20.40 -9.27 -8.36
C ALA A 209 21.61 -10.19 -8.59
N LYS A 210 22.83 -9.76 -8.19
CA LYS A 210 24.00 -10.65 -8.15
C LYS A 210 23.98 -11.57 -6.92
N ARG A 211 23.31 -11.15 -5.83
CA ARG A 211 23.23 -11.86 -4.55
C ARG A 211 22.20 -12.98 -4.55
N ASP A 212 21.04 -12.78 -5.18
CA ASP A 212 19.97 -13.78 -5.26
C ASP A 212 19.34 -13.84 -6.67
N PRO A 213 19.31 -15.02 -7.33
CA PRO A 213 18.81 -15.17 -8.70
C PRO A 213 17.29 -15.00 -8.84
N ARG A 214 16.55 -14.82 -7.73
CA ARG A 214 15.13 -14.45 -7.76
C ARG A 214 14.94 -12.97 -8.10
N VAL A 215 15.96 -12.13 -7.98
CA VAL A 215 15.88 -10.68 -8.18
C VAL A 215 16.31 -10.30 -9.61
N GLU A 216 15.43 -9.61 -10.31
CA GLU A 216 15.63 -9.06 -11.66
C GLU A 216 15.50 -7.54 -11.62
N VAL A 217 16.30 -6.83 -12.43
CA VAL A 217 16.37 -5.37 -12.40
C VAL A 217 16.19 -4.80 -13.80
N HIS A 218 15.22 -3.91 -13.91
CA HIS A 218 14.94 -3.11 -15.08
C HIS A 218 15.06 -1.63 -14.71
N SER A 219 15.27 -0.75 -15.68
CA SER A 219 15.38 0.68 -15.46
C SER A 219 14.73 1.47 -16.60
N SER A 220 13.94 2.48 -16.25
CA SER A 220 13.46 3.50 -17.19
C SER A 220 14.58 4.49 -17.53
N SER A 221 14.53 5.12 -18.70
CA SER A 221 15.40 6.25 -19.06
C SER A 221 15.00 7.56 -18.37
N ASP A 222 13.72 7.68 -18.03
CA ASP A 222 13.07 8.88 -17.53
C ASP A 222 12.17 8.52 -16.34
N ASN A 223 11.98 9.45 -15.41
CA ASN A 223 11.08 9.24 -14.27
C ASN A 223 9.60 9.31 -14.72
N VAL A 224 9.02 8.14 -14.98
CA VAL A 224 7.66 7.94 -15.47
C VAL A 224 6.63 7.82 -14.34
N GLY A 225 7.06 7.52 -13.12
CA GLY A 225 6.22 7.35 -11.94
C GLY A 225 5.87 5.88 -11.63
N PRO A 226 5.50 5.59 -10.37
CA PRO A 226 5.45 4.22 -9.84
C PRO A 226 4.47 3.31 -10.59
N TYR A 227 3.32 3.82 -11.01
CA TYR A 227 2.30 3.03 -11.71
C TYR A 227 2.72 2.65 -13.13
N VAL A 228 3.46 3.52 -13.83
CA VAL A 228 4.08 3.17 -15.12
C VAL A 228 5.19 2.14 -14.92
N CYS A 229 6.01 2.27 -13.85
CA CYS A 229 7.00 1.26 -13.50
C CYS A 229 6.37 -0.11 -13.15
N ARG A 230 5.22 -0.13 -12.46
CA ARG A 230 4.45 -1.37 -12.25
C ARG A 230 4.05 -2.01 -13.58
N ASN A 231 3.50 -1.22 -14.51
CA ASN A 231 3.14 -1.68 -15.86
C ASN A 231 4.34 -2.22 -16.64
N LEU A 232 5.52 -1.59 -16.56
CA LEU A 232 6.76 -2.12 -17.12
C LEU A 232 7.15 -3.48 -16.49
N GLY A 233 7.01 -3.63 -15.17
CA GLY A 233 7.23 -4.90 -14.48
C GLY A 233 6.26 -6.02 -14.90
N VAL A 234 5.01 -5.69 -15.26
CA VAL A 234 4.02 -6.65 -15.78
C VAL A 234 4.50 -7.29 -17.09
N LEU A 235 5.27 -6.57 -17.93
CA LEU A 235 5.83 -7.11 -19.18
C LEU A 235 6.85 -8.24 -18.93
N HIS A 236 7.54 -8.20 -17.79
CA HIS A 236 8.57 -9.17 -17.40
C HIS A 236 8.06 -10.26 -16.44
N THR A 237 6.80 -10.17 -16.01
CA THR A 237 6.14 -11.12 -15.10
C THR A 237 6.02 -12.52 -15.71
N ARG A 238 6.56 -13.52 -14.99
CA ARG A 238 6.46 -14.96 -15.33
C ARG A 238 5.59 -15.76 -14.36
N GLY A 239 5.24 -15.20 -13.19
CA GLY A 239 4.42 -15.85 -12.19
C GLY A 239 3.00 -16.12 -12.66
N GLN A 240 2.38 -17.18 -12.14
CA GLN A 240 0.94 -17.43 -12.28
C GLN A 240 0.13 -16.36 -11.53
N TRP A 241 0.73 -15.80 -10.48
CA TRP A 241 0.22 -14.70 -9.69
C TRP A 241 1.22 -13.55 -9.73
N LEU A 242 0.71 -12.32 -9.70
CA LEU A 242 1.52 -11.13 -9.49
C LEU A 242 1.06 -10.39 -8.24
N THR A 243 2.00 -9.72 -7.59
CA THR A 243 1.76 -8.77 -6.51
C THR A 243 2.75 -7.62 -6.59
N VAL A 244 2.52 -6.56 -5.82
CA VAL A 244 3.38 -5.38 -5.76
C VAL A 244 3.95 -5.20 -4.35
N HIS A 245 5.13 -4.59 -4.25
CA HIS A 245 5.72 -4.14 -2.99
C HIS A 245 6.59 -2.91 -3.23
N GLU A 246 6.37 -1.82 -2.50
CA GLU A 246 7.15 -0.59 -2.67
C GLU A 246 8.58 -0.73 -2.12
N ALA A 247 9.53 0.01 -2.70
CA ALA A 247 10.95 -0.05 -2.31
C ALA A 247 11.26 0.63 -0.95
N ASP A 248 10.28 1.28 -0.31
CA ASP A 248 10.36 1.87 1.03
C ASP A 248 9.58 1.10 2.12
N ASP A 249 8.88 0.02 1.77
CA ASP A 249 8.10 -0.80 2.70
C ASP A 249 8.89 -2.03 3.21
N TRP A 250 8.35 -2.70 4.25
CA TRP A 250 8.87 -3.97 4.80
C TRP A 250 7.74 -4.99 4.96
N ALA A 251 7.96 -6.24 4.55
CA ALA A 251 6.98 -7.32 4.63
C ALA A 251 7.27 -8.32 5.78
N PHE A 252 6.22 -8.76 6.49
CA PHE A 252 6.28 -9.93 7.36
C PHE A 252 6.57 -11.20 6.54
N PRO A 253 7.37 -12.17 7.06
CA PRO A 253 7.77 -13.36 6.31
C PRO A 253 6.64 -14.19 5.72
N ASP A 254 5.46 -14.23 6.34
CA ASP A 254 4.32 -15.03 5.88
C ASP A 254 3.36 -14.27 4.96
N ARG A 255 3.62 -12.99 4.64
CA ARG A 255 2.70 -12.13 3.85
C ARG A 255 2.19 -12.83 2.59
N ILE A 256 3.09 -13.30 1.72
CA ILE A 256 2.70 -13.91 0.43
C ILE A 256 1.89 -15.20 0.64
N GLU A 257 2.26 -16.00 1.64
CA GLU A 257 1.54 -17.21 2.03
C GLU A 257 0.12 -16.91 2.54
N GLN A 258 -0.05 -15.88 3.39
CA GLN A 258 -1.35 -15.46 3.89
C GLN A 258 -2.25 -14.91 2.78
N GLN A 259 -1.71 -14.10 1.87
CA GLN A 259 -2.43 -13.60 0.69
C GLN A 259 -2.91 -14.77 -0.19
N PHE A 260 -2.04 -15.75 -0.46
CA PHE A 260 -2.38 -16.94 -1.26
C PHE A 260 -3.43 -17.83 -0.57
N LYS A 261 -3.33 -18.01 0.76
CA LYS A 261 -4.33 -18.74 1.56
C LYS A 261 -5.70 -18.05 1.49
N ALA A 262 -5.75 -16.74 1.66
CA ALA A 262 -7.00 -15.97 1.59
C ALA A 262 -7.66 -16.07 0.20
N LEU A 263 -6.89 -15.90 -0.87
CA LEU A 263 -7.33 -16.11 -2.26
C LEU A 263 -7.95 -17.49 -2.47
N THR A 264 -7.23 -18.53 -2.03
CA THR A 264 -7.65 -19.93 -2.21
C THR A 264 -8.90 -20.26 -1.40
N ALA A 265 -8.97 -19.82 -0.14
CA ALA A 265 -10.11 -20.07 0.75
C ALA A 265 -11.39 -19.35 0.28
N ALA A 266 -11.26 -18.14 -0.27
CA ALA A 266 -12.38 -17.37 -0.82
C ALA A 266 -12.72 -17.73 -2.29
N ASN A 267 -11.94 -18.62 -2.93
CA ASN A 267 -11.98 -18.86 -4.38
C ASN A 267 -11.94 -17.55 -5.21
N ALA A 268 -11.12 -16.59 -4.76
CA ALA A 268 -11.04 -15.24 -5.31
C ALA A 268 -9.92 -15.11 -6.35
N LEU A 269 -10.11 -14.19 -7.30
CA LEU A 269 -9.12 -13.89 -8.35
C LEU A 269 -8.11 -12.82 -7.94
N ALA A 270 -8.43 -12.02 -6.93
CA ALA A 270 -7.62 -10.95 -6.38
C ALA A 270 -7.84 -10.76 -4.87
N CYS A 271 -6.82 -10.30 -4.15
CA CYS A 271 -6.89 -9.90 -2.75
C CYS A 271 -5.94 -8.71 -2.49
N THR A 272 -6.11 -8.06 -1.34
CA THR A 272 -5.18 -7.04 -0.83
C THR A 272 -4.94 -7.26 0.66
N GLY A 273 -3.81 -6.77 1.17
CA GLY A 273 -3.46 -6.87 2.59
C GLY A 273 -3.83 -5.62 3.40
N CYS A 274 -3.46 -5.64 4.68
CA CYS A 274 -3.47 -4.48 5.55
C CYS A 274 -2.04 -4.07 5.93
N MET A 275 -1.85 -2.79 6.24
CA MET A 275 -0.54 -2.21 6.62
C MET A 275 -0.60 -1.36 7.88
N LEU A 276 0.55 -1.18 8.54
CA LEU A 276 0.81 -0.11 9.50
C LEU A 276 1.76 0.90 8.84
N ARG A 277 1.43 2.20 8.82
CA ARG A 277 2.32 3.22 8.24
C ARG A 277 3.35 3.64 9.29
N MET A 278 4.61 3.25 9.11
CA MET A 278 5.71 3.58 10.02
C MET A 278 6.60 4.68 9.40
N ASN A 279 7.22 5.53 10.22
CA ASN A 279 8.37 6.36 9.79
C ASN A 279 9.71 5.71 10.18
N GLU A 280 10.83 6.25 9.70
CA GLU A 280 12.17 5.72 9.98
C GLU A 280 12.46 5.53 11.48
N GLN A 281 11.93 6.41 12.33
CA GLN A 281 12.10 6.39 13.79
C GLN A 281 11.13 5.41 14.50
N GLY A 282 10.37 4.62 13.76
CA GLY A 282 9.49 3.58 14.29
C GLY A 282 8.15 4.08 14.82
N GLN A 283 7.76 5.32 14.53
CA GLN A 283 6.46 5.88 14.92
C GLN A 283 5.38 5.40 13.95
N ILE A 284 4.30 4.84 14.49
CA ILE A 284 3.13 4.46 13.70
C ILE A 284 2.30 5.71 13.45
N THR A 285 2.22 6.11 12.19
CA THR A 285 1.51 7.31 11.76
C THR A 285 0.06 7.01 11.40
N ARG A 286 -0.84 7.91 11.80
CA ARG A 286 -2.28 7.76 11.59
C ARG A 286 -2.72 8.00 10.15
N PRO A 287 -3.82 7.35 9.72
CA PRO A 287 -4.54 7.77 8.54
C PRO A 287 -5.13 9.18 8.70
N ILE A 288 -5.19 9.85 7.56
CA ILE A 288 -6.03 11.03 7.34
C ILE A 288 -7.46 10.50 7.19
N ALA A 289 -8.48 11.29 7.56
CA ALA A 289 -9.89 10.86 7.55
C ALA A 289 -10.42 10.38 6.18
N SER A 290 -9.67 10.59 5.10
CA SER A 290 -9.99 10.18 3.73
C SER A 290 -9.54 8.76 3.34
N VAL A 291 -9.02 7.95 4.28
CA VAL A 291 -8.49 6.60 3.98
C VAL A 291 -9.20 5.54 4.82
N SER A 292 -9.63 4.45 4.18
CA SER A 292 -10.23 3.27 4.84
C SER A 292 -9.30 2.73 5.93
N THR A 293 -9.67 3.03 7.17
CA THR A 293 -8.93 2.73 8.39
C THR A 293 -9.62 1.59 9.11
N ALA A 294 -8.90 0.64 9.67
CA ALA A 294 -9.52 -0.42 10.46
C ALA A 294 -10.12 0.13 11.76
N GLN A 295 -11.03 -0.62 12.39
CA GLN A 295 -11.67 -0.23 13.66
C GLN A 295 -10.68 -0.03 14.83
N ASP A 296 -9.45 -0.55 14.71
CA ASP A 296 -8.37 -0.33 15.67
C ASP A 296 -7.82 1.12 15.64
N GLY A 297 -8.00 1.84 14.53
CA GLY A 297 -7.53 3.21 14.33
C GLY A 297 -6.09 3.38 13.80
N TYR A 298 -5.39 2.28 13.44
CA TYR A 298 -4.03 2.30 12.90
C TYR A 298 -3.83 1.46 11.63
N LEU A 299 -4.42 0.27 11.55
CA LEU A 299 -4.37 -0.56 10.33
C LEU A 299 -5.13 0.13 9.20
N ARG A 300 -4.69 -0.13 7.96
CA ARG A 300 -5.32 0.39 6.73
C ARG A 300 -5.27 -0.66 5.64
N LEU A 301 -6.21 -0.60 4.70
CA LEU A 301 -6.08 -1.30 3.42
C LEU A 301 -4.80 -0.86 2.71
N TYR A 302 -4.01 -1.83 2.24
CA TYR A 302 -2.75 -1.60 1.54
C TYR A 302 -2.95 -1.91 0.06
N PHE A 303 -3.66 -1.04 -0.67
CA PHE A 303 -4.02 -1.29 -2.08
C PHE A 303 -2.80 -1.63 -2.97
N ALA A 304 -1.63 -1.04 -2.69
CA ALA A 304 -0.35 -1.38 -3.33
C ALA A 304 0.13 -2.84 -3.11
N SER A 305 -0.51 -3.64 -2.25
CA SER A 305 -0.24 -5.08 -2.10
C SER A 305 -1.16 -5.99 -2.89
N LEU A 306 -1.98 -5.46 -3.82
CA LEU A 306 -2.83 -6.25 -4.72
C LEU A 306 -2.10 -7.52 -5.17
N MET A 307 -2.61 -8.69 -4.80
CA MET A 307 -2.19 -9.97 -5.33
C MET A 307 -3.31 -10.51 -6.21
N VAL A 308 -3.00 -10.86 -7.45
CA VAL A 308 -3.98 -11.17 -8.49
C VAL A 308 -3.42 -12.19 -9.47
N GLN A 309 -4.29 -13.03 -10.03
CA GLN A 309 -3.88 -14.00 -11.04
C GLN A 309 -3.39 -13.27 -12.29
N THR A 310 -2.15 -13.53 -12.74
CA THR A 310 -1.49 -12.81 -13.84
C THR A 310 -2.30 -12.82 -15.14
N ALA A 311 -2.96 -13.94 -15.44
CA ALA A 311 -3.83 -14.07 -16.61
C ALA A 311 -5.10 -13.20 -16.50
N TYR A 312 -5.70 -13.11 -15.31
CA TYR A 312 -6.87 -12.26 -15.08
C TYR A 312 -6.50 -10.77 -15.15
N PHE A 313 -5.36 -10.38 -14.57
CA PHE A 313 -4.84 -9.03 -14.67
C PHE A 313 -4.66 -8.61 -16.13
N ARG A 314 -3.87 -9.37 -16.90
CA ARG A 314 -3.55 -9.04 -18.31
C ARG A 314 -4.75 -9.07 -19.26
N ASN A 315 -5.73 -9.95 -19.03
CA ASN A 315 -6.81 -10.21 -19.99
C ASN A 315 -8.15 -9.53 -19.61
N VAL A 316 -8.30 -9.06 -18.36
CA VAL A 316 -9.58 -8.53 -17.85
C VAL A 316 -9.41 -7.19 -17.14
N LEU A 317 -8.42 -7.05 -16.24
CA LEU A 317 -8.23 -5.79 -15.48
C LEU A 317 -7.43 -4.73 -16.25
N GLY A 318 -6.57 -5.13 -17.18
CA GLY A 318 -5.77 -4.22 -17.99
C GLY A 318 -4.44 -3.84 -17.32
N ALA A 319 -4.24 -2.54 -17.08
CA ALA A 319 -3.02 -1.94 -16.55
C ALA A 319 -3.33 -0.94 -15.43
N TRP A 320 -2.35 -0.53 -14.62
CA TRP A 320 -2.54 0.63 -13.72
C TRP A 320 -2.64 1.93 -14.53
N ASP A 321 -3.49 2.87 -14.10
CA ASP A 321 -3.51 4.19 -14.73
C ASP A 321 -2.14 4.87 -14.59
N SER A 322 -1.73 5.59 -15.62
CA SER A 322 -0.43 6.26 -15.72
C SER A 322 -0.42 7.60 -14.98
N VAL A 323 -1.07 7.64 -13.82
CA VAL A 323 -1.00 8.74 -12.84
C VAL A 323 0.33 8.70 -12.10
N ARG A 324 0.60 9.68 -11.23
CA ARG A 324 1.84 9.75 -10.44
C ARG A 324 1.65 9.51 -8.94
N VAL A 325 0.41 9.63 -8.44
CA VAL A 325 0.02 9.46 -7.03
C VAL A 325 -1.41 8.96 -6.98
N GLY A 326 -1.71 7.98 -6.11
CA GLY A 326 -3.09 7.56 -5.79
C GLY A 326 -3.64 6.40 -6.63
N GLY A 327 -3.00 6.06 -7.75
CA GLY A 327 -3.43 5.02 -8.68
C GLY A 327 -3.34 3.57 -8.18
N ASP A 328 -3.25 3.32 -6.87
CA ASP A 328 -3.11 1.96 -6.31
C ASP A 328 -4.33 1.07 -6.54
N ALA A 329 -5.50 1.70 -6.69
CA ALA A 329 -6.78 1.06 -7.00
C ALA A 329 -7.32 1.44 -8.39
N GLU A 330 -6.54 2.18 -9.20
CA GLU A 330 -6.98 2.70 -10.51
C GLU A 330 -6.39 1.83 -11.63
N LEU A 331 -7.27 1.08 -12.31
CA LEU A 331 -6.93 0.16 -13.40
C LEU A 331 -7.71 0.55 -14.67
N ILE A 332 -7.07 0.41 -15.85
CA ILE A 332 -7.55 0.87 -17.18
C ILE A 332 -7.32 -0.15 -18.30
#